data_AF-A0A9R0RA00-F1
#
_entry.id   AF-A0A9R0RA00-F1
#
_cell.length_a   1.000
_cell.length_b   1.000
_cell.length_c   1.000
_cell.angle_alpha   90.00
_cell.angle_beta   90.00
_cell.angle_gamma   90.00
#
_symmetry.space_group_name_H-M   'P 1'
#
loop_
_entity.id
_entity.type
_entity.pdbx_description
1 polymer ?
#
loop_
_entity_poly.entity_id
_entity_poly.type
_entity_poly.pdbx_seq_one_letter_code
_entity_poly.pdbx_strand_id
1 'polypeptide(L)'
;MKRCVVPSILLMLSLGHPSVADEASAILLPSQDKDQVVMATPRPWKCCDVTVCTRSIPPTCSCQDVVDNCAPTCEDCNGYVHPPRRVCLDRYTGDPGPRCTDAGAGGN
;
A
#
# COMPACT_ATOMS: atom_id res chain seq x y z
N MET A 1 -54.23 -23.55 -17.54
CA MET A 1 -55.62 -23.20 -17.20
C MET A 1 -55.65 -21.80 -16.61
N LYS A 2 -56.39 -20.87 -17.26
CA LYS A 2 -57.03 -19.64 -16.73
C LYS A 2 -56.11 -18.59 -16.04
N ARG A 3 -55.68 -17.55 -16.77
CA ARG A 3 -56.17 -16.13 -16.75
C ARG A 3 -55.92 -15.41 -15.40
N CYS A 4 -54.95 -14.49 -15.37
CA CYS A 4 -55.13 -13.03 -15.45
C CYS A 4 -55.88 -12.42 -14.26
N VAL A 5 -55.28 -11.41 -13.63
CA VAL A 5 -55.79 -10.02 -13.50
C VAL A 5 -55.15 -9.36 -12.26
N VAL A 6 -54.36 -8.32 -12.53
CA VAL A 6 -53.90 -7.32 -11.56
C VAL A 6 -55.12 -6.52 -11.08
N PRO A 7 -55.33 -6.31 -9.78
CA PRO A 7 -56.25 -5.26 -9.34
C PRO A 7 -55.47 -3.94 -9.26
N SER A 8 -55.81 -3.02 -10.17
CA SER A 8 -55.61 -1.58 -10.00
C SER A 8 -56.15 -1.13 -8.65
N ILE A 9 -55.31 -0.54 -7.82
CA ILE A 9 -55.78 0.42 -6.80
C ILE A 9 -55.05 1.73 -7.06
N LEU A 10 -55.75 2.60 -7.78
CA LEU A 10 -55.41 4.01 -7.96
C LEU A 10 -55.89 4.75 -6.71
N LEU A 11 -54.98 5.32 -5.93
CA LEU A 11 -55.33 6.26 -4.85
C LEU A 11 -54.48 7.52 -5.01
N MET A 12 -55.06 8.47 -5.74
CA MET A 12 -54.60 9.84 -5.89
C MET A 12 -55.18 10.66 -4.73
N LEU A 13 -54.37 11.16 -3.80
CA LEU A 13 -54.71 12.35 -2.99
C LEU A 13 -53.43 13.13 -2.65
N SER A 14 -53.29 14.26 -3.35
CA SER A 14 -52.39 15.38 -3.12
C SER A 14 -52.71 16.15 -1.83
N LEU A 15 -51.70 16.65 -1.11
CA LEU A 15 -51.76 17.94 -0.42
C LEU A 15 -50.32 18.49 -0.28
N GLY A 16 -50.09 19.72 -0.73
CA GLY A 16 -48.76 20.33 -0.81
C GLY A 16 -48.36 21.20 0.40
N HIS A 17 -47.04 21.46 0.44
CA HIS A 17 -46.27 22.53 1.11
C HIS A 17 -46.19 22.47 2.66
N PRO A 18 -45.07 22.93 3.31
CA PRO A 18 -44.08 23.90 2.84
C PRO A 18 -42.60 23.49 2.99
N SER A 19 -41.75 24.30 2.35
CA SER A 19 -40.32 24.47 2.62
C SER A 19 -40.02 24.62 4.11
N VAL A 20 -39.08 23.83 4.63
CA VAL A 20 -38.32 24.20 5.82
C VAL A 20 -36.84 23.91 5.58
N ALA A 21 -36.06 24.96 5.80
CA ALA A 21 -34.65 25.04 6.12
C ALA A 21 -33.67 24.15 5.32
N ASP A 22 -32.90 24.84 4.49
CA ASP A 22 -31.46 24.66 4.35
C ASP A 22 -30.84 24.21 5.69
N GLU A 23 -30.73 22.91 5.88
CA GLU A 23 -29.81 22.35 6.86
C GLU A 23 -28.58 21.97 6.06
N ALA A 24 -27.58 22.84 6.16
CA ALA A 24 -26.23 22.59 5.73
C ALA A 24 -25.84 21.19 6.21
N SER A 25 -25.90 20.22 5.29
CA SER A 25 -25.25 18.94 5.46
C SER A 25 -23.77 19.25 5.39
N ALA A 26 -23.22 19.69 6.53
CA ALA A 26 -21.80 19.64 6.79
C ALA A 26 -21.46 18.14 6.68
N ILE A 27 -21.01 17.76 5.49
CA ILE A 27 -20.43 16.47 5.21
C ILE A 27 -19.23 16.40 6.16
N LEU A 28 -19.44 15.81 7.32
CA LEU A 28 -18.36 15.35 8.16
C LEU A 28 -17.70 14.23 7.36
N LEU A 29 -16.68 14.59 6.57
CA LEU A 29 -15.75 13.59 6.06
C LEU A 29 -15.23 12.84 7.29
N PRO A 30 -15.43 11.51 7.38
CA PRO A 30 -14.66 10.77 8.35
C PRO A 30 -13.22 10.89 7.90
N SER A 31 -12.44 11.71 8.62
CA SER A 31 -11.00 11.53 8.66
C SER A 31 -10.79 10.18 9.31
N GLN A 32 -10.88 9.12 8.51
CA GLN A 32 -10.36 7.82 8.89
C GLN A 32 -8.85 7.95 8.91
N ASP A 33 -8.35 8.57 9.99
CA ASP A 33 -7.04 8.28 10.53
C ASP A 33 -7.14 6.85 11.09
N LYS A 34 -7.22 5.91 10.16
CA LYS A 34 -7.00 4.52 10.47
C LYS A 34 -5.49 4.47 10.60
N ASP A 35 -5.03 4.59 11.84
CA ASP A 35 -3.80 4.01 12.33
C ASP A 35 -3.89 2.50 12.07
N GLN A 36 -3.87 2.15 10.78
CA GLN A 36 -3.74 0.80 10.32
C GLN A 36 -2.28 0.53 10.64
N VAL A 37 -2.06 -0.13 11.78
CA VAL A 37 -0.79 -0.76 12.11
C VAL A 37 -0.60 -1.85 11.06
N VAL A 38 -0.22 -1.43 9.85
CA VAL A 38 0.36 -2.29 8.84
C VAL A 38 1.65 -2.72 9.51
N MET A 39 1.64 -3.94 10.05
CA MET A 39 2.84 -4.61 10.54
C MET A 39 3.87 -4.50 9.41
N ALA A 40 4.77 -3.55 9.53
CA ALA A 40 5.71 -3.23 8.47
C ALA A 40 6.54 -4.48 8.24
N THR A 41 6.42 -5.07 7.05
CA THR A 41 7.27 -6.19 6.69
C THR A 41 8.72 -5.71 6.80
N PRO A 42 9.61 -6.47 7.47
CA PRO A 42 11.00 -6.07 7.56
C PRO A 42 11.60 -6.05 6.16
N ARG A 43 12.53 -5.11 5.95
CA ARG A 43 13.25 -5.02 4.67
C ARG A 43 14.18 -6.23 4.50
N PRO A 44 14.36 -6.71 3.25
CA PRO A 44 15.26 -7.82 2.98
C PRO A 44 16.75 -7.41 3.00
N TRP A 45 17.06 -6.12 3.19
CA TRP A 45 18.41 -5.59 3.40
C TRP A 45 18.42 -4.54 4.54
N LYS A 46 19.59 -4.30 5.14
CA LYS A 46 19.79 -3.31 6.22
C LYS A 46 20.10 -1.91 5.68
N CYS A 47 20.92 -1.84 4.66
CA CYS A 47 21.28 -0.65 3.88
C CYS A 47 21.39 -1.07 2.41
N CYS A 48 21.32 -0.13 1.47
CA CYS A 48 21.49 -0.42 0.06
C CYS A 48 22.11 0.76 -0.69
N ASP A 49 23.24 0.55 -1.36
CA ASP A 49 23.93 1.57 -2.15
C ASP A 49 23.31 1.76 -3.53
N VAL A 50 22.83 0.67 -4.14
CA VAL A 50 22.20 0.66 -5.48
C VAL A 50 20.75 0.21 -5.37
N THR A 51 19.85 1.18 -5.19
CA THR A 51 18.40 0.94 -5.10
C THR A 51 17.71 1.20 -6.43
N VAL A 52 16.79 0.31 -6.82
CA VAL A 52 15.93 0.49 -8.00
C VAL A 52 14.48 0.42 -7.56
N CYS A 53 13.74 1.52 -7.72
CA CYS A 53 12.35 1.65 -7.26
C CYS A 53 11.39 1.97 -8.41
N THR A 54 10.15 1.50 -8.28
CA THR A 54 9.04 1.97 -9.14
C THR A 54 8.69 3.42 -8.83
N ARG A 55 7.99 4.10 -9.76
CA ARG A 55 7.51 5.48 -9.59
C ARG A 55 6.13 5.57 -8.89
N SER A 56 5.72 4.53 -8.17
CA SER A 56 4.44 4.47 -7.44
C SER A 56 4.56 5.05 -6.03
N ILE A 57 3.43 5.29 -5.36
CA ILE A 57 3.36 5.71 -3.95
C ILE A 57 2.48 4.70 -3.18
N PRO A 58 3.05 3.87 -2.28
CA PRO A 58 4.48 3.70 -2.01
C PRO A 58 5.23 3.05 -3.19
N PRO A 59 6.55 3.27 -3.30
CA PRO A 59 7.37 2.60 -4.30
C PRO A 59 7.61 1.14 -3.92
N THR A 60 7.78 0.29 -4.92
CA THR A 60 8.34 -1.05 -4.76
C THR A 60 9.79 -1.01 -5.23
N CYS A 61 10.71 -1.32 -4.32
CA CYS A 61 12.15 -1.24 -4.49
C CYS A 61 12.82 -2.62 -4.49
N SER A 62 13.96 -2.72 -5.15
CA SER A 62 14.92 -3.83 -5.06
C SER A 62 16.31 -3.28 -4.77
N CYS A 63 17.15 -4.08 -4.12
CA CYS A 63 18.55 -3.75 -3.88
C CYS A 63 19.47 -4.55 -4.79
N GLN A 64 20.32 -3.85 -5.53
CA GLN A 64 21.23 -4.44 -6.52
C GLN A 64 22.67 -4.52 -6.01
N ASP A 65 22.87 -4.33 -4.71
CA ASP A 65 24.17 -4.51 -4.08
C ASP A 65 24.64 -5.95 -4.22
N VAL A 66 25.90 -6.08 -4.64
CA VAL A 66 26.58 -7.36 -4.71
C VAL A 66 27.32 -7.57 -3.39
N VAL A 67 26.91 -8.56 -2.63
CA VAL A 67 27.42 -8.87 -1.29
C VAL A 67 28.01 -10.28 -1.24
N ASP A 68 28.90 -10.53 -0.27
CA ASP A 68 29.42 -11.88 -0.03
C ASP A 68 28.31 -12.80 0.55
N ASN A 69 27.45 -12.24 1.41
CA ASN A 69 26.33 -12.93 2.02
C ASN A 69 25.11 -11.99 2.10
N CYS A 70 23.93 -12.48 1.73
CA CYS A 70 22.69 -11.72 1.91
C CYS A 70 22.32 -11.61 3.39
N ALA A 71 21.52 -10.60 3.72
CA ALA A 71 20.92 -10.48 5.04
C ALA A 71 19.98 -11.67 5.32
N PRO A 72 19.78 -12.06 6.60
CA PRO A 72 18.89 -13.17 6.96
C PRO A 72 17.41 -12.89 6.63
N THR A 73 17.06 -11.64 6.37
CA THR A 73 15.72 -11.22 5.94
C THR A 73 15.51 -11.33 4.43
N CYS A 74 16.55 -11.65 3.66
CA CYS A 74 16.43 -11.92 2.22
C CYS A 74 16.08 -13.40 2.00
N GLU A 75 14.94 -13.66 1.36
CA GLU A 75 14.43 -14.99 1.06
C GLU A 75 15.07 -15.57 -0.21
N ASP A 76 15.22 -14.75 -1.27
CA ASP A 76 15.85 -15.15 -2.54
C ASP A 76 17.24 -14.52 -2.68
N CYS A 77 18.24 -15.23 -2.14
CA CYS A 77 19.64 -14.87 -2.23
C CYS A 77 20.34 -15.66 -3.34
N ASN A 78 20.52 -15.04 -4.50
CA ASN A 78 21.08 -15.71 -5.67
C ASN A 78 22.49 -15.20 -6.02
N GLY A 79 23.38 -16.09 -6.44
CA GLY A 79 24.75 -15.74 -6.84
C GLY A 79 25.40 -16.84 -7.68
N TYR A 80 26.06 -16.45 -8.79
CA TYR A 80 26.50 -17.41 -9.81
C TYR A 80 27.97 -17.31 -10.25
N VAL A 81 28.83 -16.57 -9.54
CA VAL A 81 30.24 -16.44 -9.97
C VAL A 81 31.17 -16.51 -8.76
N HIS A 82 32.30 -17.20 -8.91
CA HIS A 82 33.38 -17.27 -7.92
C HIS A 82 34.29 -16.03 -8.02
N PRO A 83 34.70 -15.39 -6.90
CA PRO A 83 34.26 -15.61 -5.52
C PRO A 83 32.77 -15.28 -5.35
N PRO A 84 32.04 -15.96 -4.44
CA PRO A 84 30.58 -15.94 -4.40
C PRO A 84 30.06 -14.52 -4.21
N ARG A 85 29.60 -13.95 -5.31
CA ARG A 85 28.93 -12.66 -5.36
C ARG A 85 27.44 -12.92 -5.43
N ARG A 86 26.72 -12.49 -4.39
CA ARG A 86 25.29 -12.69 -4.25
C ARG A 86 24.56 -11.36 -4.33
N VAL A 87 23.34 -11.42 -4.84
CA VAL A 87 22.41 -10.29 -4.87
C VAL A 87 21.10 -10.78 -4.28
N CYS A 88 20.48 -9.95 -3.44
CA CYS A 88 19.14 -10.23 -2.95
C CYS A 88 18.13 -9.87 -4.04
N LEU A 89 17.27 -10.82 -4.42
CA LEU A 89 16.26 -10.61 -5.47
C LEU A 89 14.90 -10.18 -4.93
N ASP A 90 14.74 -10.17 -3.62
CA ASP A 90 13.52 -9.75 -2.95
C ASP A 90 13.16 -8.31 -3.29
N ARG A 91 11.85 -8.05 -3.35
CA ARG A 91 11.29 -6.71 -3.51
C ARG A 91 10.64 -6.26 -2.22
N TYR A 92 10.81 -4.99 -1.93
CA TYR A 92 10.26 -4.34 -0.76
C TYR A 92 9.36 -3.18 -1.17
N THR A 93 8.16 -3.07 -0.60
CA THR A 93 7.28 -1.92 -0.82
C THR A 93 7.43 -0.93 0.33
N GLY A 94 7.96 0.26 0.04
CA GLY A 94 8.21 1.31 1.02
C GLY A 94 9.57 1.97 0.84
N ASP A 95 10.00 2.67 1.88
CA ASP A 95 11.31 3.34 1.94
C ASP A 95 12.45 2.30 1.90
N PRO A 96 13.38 2.36 0.93
CA PRO A 96 14.44 1.37 0.79
C PRO A 96 15.52 1.46 1.89
N GLY A 97 15.53 2.50 2.72
CA GLY A 97 16.50 2.70 3.78
C GLY A 97 17.75 3.48 3.34
N PRO A 98 18.72 3.63 4.26
CA PRO A 98 19.94 4.39 4.01
C PRO A 98 20.89 3.65 3.07
N ARG A 99 21.83 4.40 2.49
CA ARG A 99 22.98 3.84 1.78
C ARG A 99 23.98 3.24 2.76
N CYS A 100 24.70 2.21 2.34
CA CYS A 100 25.72 1.58 3.18
C CYS A 100 26.95 2.47 3.33
N THR A 101 27.31 3.24 2.29
CA THR A 101 28.41 4.23 2.37
C THR A 101 28.17 5.31 3.42
N ASP A 102 26.91 5.68 3.65
CA ASP A 102 26.53 6.73 4.59
C ASP A 102 26.37 6.19 6.02
N ALA A 103 26.05 4.90 6.17
CA ALA A 103 25.92 4.21 7.45
C ALA A 103 27.26 3.96 8.16
N GLY A 104 28.38 3.90 7.41
CA GLY A 104 29.73 3.73 7.95
C GLY A 104 30.35 5.01 8.54
N ALA A 105 29.78 6.18 8.28
CA ALA A 105 30.30 7.46 8.75
C ALA A 105 29.86 7.85 10.18
N GLY A 106 29.11 6.99 10.87
CA GLY A 106 28.47 7.30 12.16
C GLY A 106 28.69 6.30 13.29
N GLY A 107 29.70 5.41 13.23
CA GLY A 107 29.95 4.42 14.29
C GLY A 107 31.33 4.60 14.95
N ASN A 108 31.35 5.15 16.17
CA ASN A 108 32.43 5.02 17.15
C ASN A 108 31.87 4.25 18.36
#